data_AF-A0A9W9FB66-F1
#
_entry.id   AF-A0A9W9FB66-F1
#
_cell.length_a   1.000
_cell.length_b   1.000
_cell.length_c   1.000
_cell.angle_alpha   90.00
_cell.angle_beta   90.00
_cell.angle_gamma   90.00
#
_symmetry.space_group_name_H-M   'P 1'
#
loop_
_entity.id
_entity.type
_entity.pdbx_description
1 polymer ?
#
loop_
_entity_poly.entity_id
_entity_poly.type
_entity_poly.pdbx_seq_one_letter_code
_entity_poly.pdbx_strand_id
1 'polypeptide(L)'
;MLLGHSPGPPEKGGLPVLTAQGLNAANSREASHGYLTFSGAPGENAEDFVTLCRLRWKYRNLSPEECNRAQLATLRSGLRGIPAEFVADSKNNDFETLSRDLIHRFPFVKVMKKGGPTAKKRLQHQAQANRTLDEYVVEAFQLRSETPQNLEPLLVKHWAAGIDDTALRDCLLKEFRKWQEDGESCTLERMLERANNLLDL
;
A
#
# COMPACT_ATOMS: atom_id res chain seq x y z
N MET A 1 -58.03 -0.89 37.66
CA MET A 1 -57.58 -2.28 37.43
C MET A 1 -56.49 -2.22 36.37
N LEU A 2 -55.32 -2.79 36.69
CA LEU A 2 -54.12 -2.86 35.87
C LEU A 2 -54.30 -3.84 34.71
N LEU A 3 -53.94 -3.44 33.48
CA LEU A 3 -53.56 -4.36 32.40
C LEU A 3 -52.32 -3.80 31.69
N GLY A 4 -51.34 -4.69 31.50
CA GLY A 4 -49.94 -4.38 31.25
C GLY A 4 -49.59 -4.00 29.81
N HIS A 5 -48.53 -3.20 29.70
CA HIS A 5 -47.81 -2.97 28.45
C HIS A 5 -46.49 -3.74 28.51
N SER A 6 -46.29 -4.66 27.58
CA SER A 6 -45.00 -5.28 27.29
C SER A 6 -44.03 -4.23 26.72
N PRO A 7 -42.75 -4.18 27.16
CA PRO A 7 -41.75 -3.39 26.46
C PRO A 7 -41.33 -4.13 25.18
N GLY A 8 -41.45 -3.45 24.03
CA GLY A 8 -40.89 -3.90 22.75
C GLY A 8 -39.36 -3.91 22.76
N PRO A 9 -38.73 -4.62 21.82
CA PRO A 9 -37.27 -4.73 21.76
C PRO A 9 -36.63 -3.38 21.41
N PRO A 10 -35.44 -3.05 21.97
CA PRO A 10 -34.73 -1.84 21.61
C PRO A 10 -34.31 -1.90 20.14
N GLU A 11 -34.65 -0.84 19.39
CA GLU A 11 -34.19 -0.60 18.03
C GLU A 11 -32.66 -0.70 17.97
N LYS A 12 -32.19 -1.57 17.08
CA LYS A 12 -30.77 -1.73 16.76
C LYS A 12 -30.23 -0.37 16.32
N GLY A 13 -29.18 0.08 16.99
CA GLY A 13 -28.39 1.24 16.59
C GLY A 13 -28.02 1.14 15.12
N GLY A 14 -28.61 2.02 14.32
CA GLY A 14 -28.23 2.22 12.93
C GLY A 14 -26.76 2.61 12.88
N LEU A 15 -25.97 1.82 12.15
CA LEU A 15 -24.64 2.23 11.74
C LEU A 15 -24.74 3.62 11.09
N PRO A 16 -23.86 4.58 11.42
CA PRO A 16 -23.89 5.87 10.77
C PRO A 16 -23.61 5.66 9.29
N VAL A 17 -24.56 6.09 8.45
CA VAL A 17 -24.37 6.21 7.01
C VAL A 17 -23.18 7.15 6.79
N LEU A 18 -22.05 6.59 6.38
CA LEU A 18 -20.86 7.35 6.00
C LEU A 18 -21.19 8.13 4.72
N THR A 19 -21.52 9.42 4.89
CA THR A 19 -21.67 10.33 3.76
C THR A 19 -20.31 10.53 3.07
N ALA A 20 -20.31 10.89 1.79
CA ALA A 20 -19.08 11.15 1.01
C ALA A 20 -18.13 12.17 1.68
N GLN A 21 -18.65 13.06 2.54
CA GLN A 21 -17.85 13.97 3.36
C GLN A 21 -17.19 13.28 4.57
N GLY A 22 -17.82 12.27 5.17
CA GLY A 22 -17.24 11.45 6.24
C GLY A 22 -16.07 10.59 5.76
N LEU A 23 -16.15 10.07 4.52
CA LEU A 23 -15.05 9.37 3.86
C LEU A 23 -13.82 10.28 3.66
N ASN A 24 -14.00 11.56 3.28
CA ASN A 24 -12.89 12.49 3.11
C ASN A 24 -12.18 12.83 4.44
N ALA A 25 -12.91 12.93 5.55
CA ALA A 25 -12.36 13.29 6.86
C ALA A 25 -11.69 12.10 7.57
N ALA A 26 -12.30 10.89 7.49
CA ALA A 26 -11.70 9.67 8.02
C ALA A 26 -10.45 9.26 7.21
N ASN A 27 -10.52 9.32 5.87
CA ASN A 27 -9.38 9.04 5.00
C ASN A 27 -8.27 10.07 5.13
N SER A 28 -8.59 11.34 5.43
CA SER A 28 -7.55 12.34 5.71
C SER A 28 -6.77 11.99 6.97
N ARG A 29 -7.40 11.46 8.04
CA ARG A 29 -6.69 11.03 9.26
C ARG A 29 -5.92 9.71 9.07
N GLU A 30 -6.42 8.76 8.29
CA GLU A 30 -5.73 7.50 8.00
C GLU A 30 -4.62 7.64 6.95
N ALA A 31 -4.79 8.49 5.93
CA ALA A 31 -3.73 8.86 4.98
C ALA A 31 -2.69 9.81 5.60
N SER A 32 -3.04 10.49 6.71
CA SER A 32 -2.11 11.32 7.51
C SER A 32 -1.19 10.53 8.43
N HIS A 33 -1.27 9.18 8.48
CA HIS A 33 -0.19 8.38 9.05
C HIS A 33 1.01 8.37 8.07
N GLY A 34 1.66 9.52 7.94
CA GLY A 34 3.09 9.79 7.71
C GLY A 34 3.92 9.11 6.62
N TYR A 35 3.49 8.02 5.99
CA TYR A 35 4.45 7.07 5.41
C TYR A 35 4.36 6.90 3.90
N LEU A 36 3.20 7.16 3.29
CA LEU A 36 3.05 7.09 1.85
C LEU A 36 3.18 8.49 1.23
N THR A 37 4.41 8.94 1.01
CA THR A 37 4.66 10.24 0.39
C THR A 37 5.51 10.14 -0.87
N PHE A 38 5.22 10.99 -1.84
CA PHE A 38 6.02 11.16 -3.05
C PHE A 38 6.25 12.64 -3.32
N SER A 39 7.52 13.04 -3.35
CA SER A 39 7.99 14.40 -3.58
C SER A 39 8.60 14.59 -4.98
N GLY A 40 8.86 13.51 -5.70
CA GLY A 40 9.58 13.52 -6.97
C GLY A 40 11.09 13.72 -6.80
N ALA A 41 11.60 13.53 -5.58
CA ALA A 41 13.04 13.64 -5.31
C ALA A 41 13.82 12.50 -6.02
N PRO A 42 15.09 12.75 -6.43
CA PRO A 42 15.92 11.70 -6.99
C PRO A 42 16.01 10.47 -6.08
N GLY A 43 15.77 9.29 -6.64
CA GLY A 43 15.70 8.03 -5.91
C GLY A 43 14.29 7.59 -5.49
N GLU A 44 13.28 8.47 -5.58
CA GLU A 44 11.87 8.06 -5.47
C GLU A 44 11.36 7.52 -6.80
N ASN A 45 10.53 6.48 -6.75
CA ASN A 45 9.90 5.89 -7.93
C ASN A 45 8.38 6.12 -7.91
N ALA A 46 7.89 6.88 -8.89
CA ALA A 46 6.46 7.17 -9.04
C ALA A 46 5.63 5.90 -9.25
N GLU A 47 6.17 4.89 -9.93
CA GLU A 47 5.50 3.61 -10.16
C GLU A 47 5.29 2.85 -8.86
N ASP A 48 6.32 2.77 -8.01
CA ASP A 48 6.22 2.12 -6.70
C ASP A 48 5.22 2.86 -5.79
N PHE A 49 5.21 4.19 -5.81
CA PHE A 49 4.24 5.00 -5.07
C PHE A 49 2.79 4.75 -5.55
N VAL A 50 2.56 4.72 -6.86
CA VAL A 50 1.24 4.41 -7.45
C VAL A 50 0.80 3.00 -7.09
N THR A 51 1.70 2.01 -7.17
CA THR A 51 1.40 0.61 -6.81
C THR A 51 0.98 0.49 -5.36
N LEU A 52 1.66 1.19 -4.44
CA LEU A 52 1.27 1.25 -3.04
C LEU A 52 -0.12 1.89 -2.84
N CYS A 53 -0.43 2.98 -3.55
CA CYS A 53 -1.76 3.58 -3.53
C CYS A 53 -2.83 2.58 -3.98
N ARG A 54 -2.55 1.81 -5.05
CA ARG A 54 -3.48 0.81 -5.59
C ARG A 54 -3.72 -0.34 -4.60
N LEU A 55 -2.63 -0.94 -4.10
CA LEU A 55 -2.68 -2.14 -3.26
C LEU A 55 -3.41 -1.91 -1.94
N ARG A 56 -3.33 -0.70 -1.37
CA ARG A 56 -3.99 -0.34 -0.10
C ARG A 56 -5.52 -0.51 -0.14
N TRP A 57 -6.13 -0.35 -1.31
CA TRP A 57 -7.58 -0.35 -1.47
C TRP A 57 -8.10 -1.52 -2.31
N LYS A 58 -7.24 -2.21 -3.06
CA LYS A 58 -7.62 -3.28 -4.01
C LYS A 58 -8.39 -4.43 -3.36
N TYR A 59 -8.13 -4.72 -2.08
CA TYR A 59 -8.70 -5.86 -1.36
C TYR A 59 -9.83 -5.48 -0.38
N ARG A 60 -10.12 -4.18 -0.29
CA ARG A 60 -11.26 -3.71 0.50
C ARG A 60 -12.55 -4.06 -0.25
N ASN A 61 -13.60 -4.44 0.48
CA ASN A 61 -14.95 -4.68 -0.05
C ASN A 61 -15.64 -3.38 -0.49
N LEU A 62 -15.05 -2.68 -1.45
CA LEU A 62 -15.50 -1.41 -2.01
C LEU A 62 -16.03 -1.64 -3.42
N SER A 63 -17.04 -0.86 -3.82
CA SER A 63 -17.40 -0.79 -5.23
C SER A 63 -16.25 -0.24 -6.08
N PRO A 64 -16.20 -0.52 -7.39
CA PRO A 64 -15.15 0.02 -8.28
C PRO A 64 -15.01 1.55 -8.20
N GLU A 65 -16.14 2.27 -8.06
CA GLU A 65 -16.15 3.72 -7.92
C GLU A 65 -15.58 4.20 -6.59
N GLU A 66 -15.92 3.52 -5.48
CA GLU A 66 -15.37 3.82 -4.16
C GLU A 66 -13.88 3.55 -4.10
N CYS A 67 -13.44 2.43 -4.70
CA CYS A 67 -12.04 2.08 -4.81
C CYS A 67 -11.26 3.16 -5.60
N ASN A 68 -11.77 3.58 -6.76
CA ASN A 68 -11.17 4.68 -7.54
C ASN A 68 -11.09 5.98 -6.73
N ARG A 69 -12.16 6.36 -6.01
CA ARG A 69 -12.15 7.56 -5.15
C ARG A 69 -11.14 7.45 -4.01
N ALA A 70 -11.05 6.31 -3.35
CA ALA A 70 -10.12 6.08 -2.25
C ALA A 70 -8.67 6.09 -2.71
N GLN A 71 -8.38 5.45 -3.85
CA GLN A 71 -7.06 5.45 -4.49
C GLN A 71 -6.64 6.86 -4.93
N LEU A 72 -7.55 7.63 -5.55
CA LEU A 72 -7.31 9.03 -5.91
C LEU A 72 -7.06 9.92 -4.69
N ALA A 73 -7.88 9.77 -3.64
CA ALA A 73 -7.70 10.52 -2.40
C ALA A 73 -6.32 10.22 -1.79
N THR A 74 -5.95 8.94 -1.73
CA THR A 74 -4.66 8.47 -1.21
C THR A 74 -3.50 9.03 -2.02
N LEU A 75 -3.56 8.89 -3.36
CA LEU A 75 -2.56 9.45 -4.27
C LEU A 75 -2.40 10.95 -4.03
N ARG A 76 -3.48 11.73 -4.14
CA ARG A 76 -3.44 13.20 -3.95
C ARG A 76 -2.91 13.59 -2.57
N SER A 77 -3.32 12.88 -1.52
CA SER A 77 -2.87 13.15 -0.15
C SER A 77 -1.42 12.79 0.12
N GLY A 78 -0.82 11.89 -0.66
CA GLY A 78 0.58 11.47 -0.55
C GLY A 78 1.55 12.36 -1.34
N LEU A 79 1.08 13.13 -2.31
CA LEU A 79 1.94 13.99 -3.11
C LEU A 79 2.47 15.19 -2.32
N ARG A 80 3.72 15.57 -2.56
CA ARG A 80 4.39 16.73 -1.97
C ARG A 80 5.10 17.53 -3.07
N GLY A 81 5.24 18.84 -2.90
CA GLY A 81 6.00 19.69 -3.83
C GLY A 81 5.46 19.69 -5.27
N ILE A 82 6.37 19.65 -6.25
CA ILE A 82 6.07 19.75 -7.69
C ILE A 82 5.03 18.69 -8.15
N PRO A 83 5.10 17.41 -7.73
CA PRO A 83 4.04 16.45 -8.01
C PRO A 83 2.65 16.87 -7.52
N ALA A 84 2.54 17.48 -6.34
CA ALA A 84 1.25 17.91 -5.80
C ALA A 84 0.65 19.07 -6.62
N GLU A 85 1.49 20.03 -7.01
CA GLU A 85 1.09 21.14 -7.89
C GLU A 85 0.60 20.63 -9.26
N PHE A 86 1.36 19.72 -9.87
CA PHE A 86 0.99 19.08 -11.13
C PHE A 86 -0.39 18.42 -11.07
N VAL A 87 -0.68 17.70 -9.99
CA VAL A 87 -1.97 17.02 -9.83
C VAL A 87 -3.10 17.98 -9.45
N ALA A 88 -2.82 19.06 -8.71
CA ALA A 88 -3.81 20.08 -8.39
C ALA A 88 -4.38 20.77 -9.65
N ASP A 89 -3.54 20.95 -10.66
CA ASP A 89 -3.95 21.51 -11.95
C ASP A 89 -4.67 20.50 -12.87
N SER A 90 -4.65 19.21 -12.51
CA SER A 90 -5.28 18.16 -13.29
C SER A 90 -6.78 18.07 -13.02
N LYS A 91 -7.58 18.05 -14.10
CA LYS A 91 -9.03 17.78 -14.03
C LYS A 91 -9.36 16.29 -14.02
N ASN A 92 -8.36 15.41 -14.05
CA ASN A 92 -8.56 13.97 -14.12
C ASN A 92 -9.06 13.43 -12.77
N ASN A 93 -10.23 12.79 -12.81
CA ASN A 93 -10.88 12.13 -11.67
C ASN A 93 -10.87 10.60 -11.80
N ASP A 94 -9.93 10.09 -12.58
CA ASP A 94 -9.68 8.66 -12.78
C ASP A 94 -8.27 8.33 -12.28
N PHE A 95 -8.18 7.34 -11.40
CA PHE A 95 -6.92 6.95 -10.76
C PHE A 95 -5.91 6.48 -11.79
N GLU A 96 -6.32 5.65 -12.75
CA GLU A 96 -5.41 5.03 -13.72
C GLU A 96 -4.84 6.06 -14.69
N THR A 97 -5.66 7.00 -15.16
CA THR A 97 -5.24 8.10 -16.03
C THR A 97 -4.26 9.02 -15.29
N LEU A 98 -4.62 9.47 -14.08
CA LEU A 98 -3.77 10.37 -13.29
C LEU A 98 -2.44 9.71 -12.91
N SER A 99 -2.48 8.42 -12.57
CA SER A 99 -1.28 7.63 -12.24
C SER A 99 -0.33 7.51 -13.42
N ARG A 100 -0.86 7.26 -14.63
CA ARG A 100 -0.06 7.21 -15.85
C ARG A 100 0.60 8.55 -16.15
N ASP A 101 -0.14 9.65 -16.03
CA ASP A 101 0.37 10.99 -16.24
C ASP A 101 1.49 11.32 -15.22
N LEU A 102 1.29 10.94 -13.95
CA LEU A 102 2.29 11.12 -12.89
C LEU A 102 3.58 10.34 -13.19
N ILE A 103 3.48 9.06 -13.55
CA ILE A 103 4.64 8.21 -13.87
C ILE A 103 5.39 8.77 -15.08
N HIS A 104 4.67 9.20 -16.11
CA HIS A 104 5.27 9.80 -17.30
C HIS A 104 5.98 11.13 -16.99
N ARG A 105 5.40 11.94 -16.09
CA ARG A 105 5.94 13.25 -15.73
C ARG A 105 7.16 13.18 -14.80
N PHE A 106 7.21 12.16 -13.93
CA PHE A 106 8.27 11.96 -12.95
C PHE A 106 8.96 10.60 -13.16
N PRO A 107 9.75 10.46 -14.24
CA PRO A 107 10.46 9.21 -14.51
C PRO A 107 11.46 8.89 -13.41
N PHE A 108 11.63 7.60 -13.11
CA PHE A 108 12.54 7.16 -12.07
C PHE A 108 14.00 7.50 -12.41
N VAL A 109 14.64 8.26 -11.53
CA VAL A 109 16.07 8.57 -11.61
C VAL A 109 16.81 7.81 -10.50
N LYS A 110 17.51 6.74 -10.88
CA LYS A 110 18.25 5.91 -9.93
C LYS A 110 19.45 6.66 -9.37
N VAL A 111 19.45 6.90 -8.06
CA VAL A 111 20.60 7.50 -7.35
C VAL A 111 21.47 6.39 -6.77
N MET A 112 22.70 6.25 -7.27
CA MET A 112 23.68 5.35 -6.67
C MET A 112 24.27 6.00 -5.41
N LYS A 113 23.83 5.58 -4.22
CA LYS A 113 24.43 6.01 -2.95
C LYS A 113 25.87 5.50 -2.87
N LYS A 114 26.86 6.39 -2.96
CA LYS A 114 28.26 6.10 -2.62
C LYS A 114 28.39 6.04 -1.10
N GLY A 115 28.79 4.89 -0.55
CA GLY A 115 29.24 4.78 0.86
C GLY A 115 28.25 4.22 1.89
N GLY A 116 27.06 3.78 1.51
CA GLY A 116 26.11 3.11 2.42
C GLY A 116 26.23 1.57 2.40
N PRO A 117 25.69 0.85 3.40
CA PRO A 117 25.49 -0.60 3.30
C PRO A 117 24.68 -0.89 2.03
N THR A 118 25.15 -1.86 1.24
CA THR A 118 24.48 -2.24 -0.01
C THR A 118 23.03 -2.63 0.28
N ALA A 119 22.11 -2.40 -0.67
CA ALA A 119 20.71 -2.83 -0.56
C ALA A 119 20.62 -4.28 -0.04
N LYS A 120 21.49 -5.17 -0.56
CA LYS A 120 21.66 -6.55 -0.09
C LYS A 120 21.89 -6.71 1.43
N LYS A 121 22.71 -5.87 2.06
CA LYS A 121 22.91 -5.91 3.53
C LYS A 121 21.67 -5.41 4.27
N ARG A 122 20.98 -4.39 3.75
CA ARG A 122 19.73 -3.88 4.34
C ARG A 122 18.62 -4.93 4.26
N LEU A 123 18.54 -5.67 3.15
CA LEU A 123 17.59 -6.78 2.97
C LEU A 123 17.76 -7.88 4.01
N GLN A 124 19.00 -8.25 4.35
CA GLN A 124 19.27 -9.34 5.31
C GLN A 124 18.88 -9.01 6.76
N HIS A 125 18.80 -7.73 7.10
CA HIS A 125 18.43 -7.25 8.43
C HIS A 125 17.02 -6.67 8.47
N GLN A 126 16.24 -6.84 7.40
CA GLN A 126 14.85 -6.42 7.38
C GLN A 126 14.02 -7.39 8.20
N ALA A 127 13.62 -6.96 9.40
CA ALA A 127 12.60 -7.60 10.22
C ALA A 127 11.49 -6.58 10.49
N GLN A 128 10.23 -7.01 10.49
CA GLN A 128 9.09 -6.14 10.77
C GLN A 128 9.24 -5.51 12.15
N ALA A 129 9.53 -6.33 13.17
CA ALA A 129 9.69 -5.88 14.55
C ALA A 129 8.50 -5.00 14.99
N ASN A 130 8.76 -3.90 15.70
CA ASN A 130 7.70 -3.05 16.25
C ASN A 130 6.93 -2.20 15.19
N ARG A 131 7.06 -2.49 13.89
CA ARG A 131 6.44 -1.74 12.80
C ARG A 131 5.13 -2.38 12.39
N THR A 132 4.19 -1.54 11.98
CA THR A 132 2.97 -1.99 11.30
C THR A 132 3.32 -2.66 9.98
N LEU A 133 2.43 -3.53 9.49
CA LEU A 133 2.64 -4.18 8.19
C LEU A 133 2.75 -3.12 7.07
N ASP A 134 1.90 -2.10 7.09
CA ASP A 134 1.94 -0.99 6.11
C ASP A 134 3.30 -0.28 6.08
N GLU A 135 3.87 0.08 7.24
CA GLU A 135 5.20 0.69 7.32
C GLU A 135 6.29 -0.23 6.76
N TYR A 136 6.18 -1.53 7.06
CA TYR A 136 7.12 -2.54 6.59
C TYR A 136 7.04 -2.76 5.06
N VAL A 137 5.84 -2.66 4.50
CA VAL A 137 5.59 -2.71 3.05
C VAL A 137 6.20 -1.50 2.34
N VAL A 138 5.99 -0.30 2.85
CA VAL A 138 6.56 0.93 2.27
C VAL A 138 8.09 0.85 2.20
N GLU A 139 8.75 0.39 3.26
CA GLU A 139 10.21 0.23 3.25
C GLU A 139 10.67 -0.78 2.18
N ALA A 140 9.93 -1.87 1.98
CA ALA A 140 10.27 -2.87 0.98
C ALA A 140 10.27 -2.30 -0.44
N PHE A 141 9.31 -1.42 -0.77
CA PHE A 141 9.29 -0.72 -2.06
C PHE A 141 10.42 0.31 -2.19
N GLN A 142 10.76 1.03 -1.12
CA GLN A 142 11.93 1.90 -1.14
C GLN A 142 13.21 1.09 -1.42
N LEU A 143 13.36 -0.08 -0.80
CA LEU A 143 14.48 -0.99 -1.06
C LEU A 143 14.46 -1.57 -2.48
N ARG A 144 13.28 -1.82 -3.05
CA ARG A 144 13.13 -2.26 -4.45
C ARG A 144 13.77 -1.28 -5.42
N SER A 145 13.53 0.03 -5.25
CA SER A 145 14.12 1.08 -6.10
C SER A 145 15.67 1.11 -6.04
N GLU A 146 16.26 0.71 -4.91
CA GLU A 146 17.71 0.60 -4.72
C GLU A 146 18.27 -0.75 -5.21
N THR A 147 17.42 -1.76 -5.37
CA THR A 147 17.79 -3.15 -5.66
C THR A 147 17.81 -3.40 -7.18
N PRO A 148 18.88 -3.99 -7.74
CA PRO A 148 18.86 -4.50 -9.11
C PRO A 148 17.71 -5.49 -9.33
N GLN A 149 17.02 -5.42 -10.47
CA GLN A 149 15.83 -6.23 -10.75
C GLN A 149 16.09 -7.75 -10.63
N ASN A 150 17.29 -8.20 -11.01
CA ASN A 150 17.70 -9.61 -10.86
C ASN A 150 17.83 -10.08 -9.40
N LEU A 151 17.82 -9.15 -8.44
CA LEU A 151 17.83 -9.42 -7.01
C LEU A 151 16.46 -9.21 -6.34
N GLU A 152 15.42 -8.84 -7.10
CA GLU A 152 14.06 -8.68 -6.56
C GLU A 152 13.55 -9.97 -5.87
N PRO A 153 13.76 -11.19 -6.40
CA PRO A 153 13.36 -12.42 -5.69
C PRO A 153 14.03 -12.57 -4.32
N LEU A 154 15.26 -12.07 -4.17
CA LEU A 154 15.97 -12.10 -2.89
C LEU A 154 15.37 -11.08 -1.91
N LEU A 155 14.99 -9.90 -2.38
CA LEU A 155 14.23 -8.91 -1.61
C LEU A 155 12.90 -9.50 -1.14
N VAL A 156 12.12 -10.13 -2.04
CA VAL A 156 10.84 -10.76 -1.71
C VAL A 156 11.00 -11.81 -0.62
N LYS A 157 11.99 -12.69 -0.76
CA LYS A 157 12.27 -13.74 0.23
C LYS A 157 12.59 -13.17 1.60
N HIS A 158 13.48 -12.17 1.65
CA HIS A 158 13.88 -11.55 2.92
C HIS A 158 12.75 -10.77 3.56
N TRP A 159 11.98 -10.02 2.77
CA TRP A 159 10.82 -9.30 3.25
C TRP A 159 9.81 -10.26 3.91
N ALA A 160 9.43 -11.33 3.21
CA ALA A 160 8.50 -12.34 3.72
C ALA A 160 9.04 -13.02 4.98
N ALA A 161 10.33 -13.38 5.01
CA ALA A 161 10.96 -14.00 6.18
C ALA A 161 11.03 -13.07 7.40
N GLY A 162 11.05 -11.75 7.18
CA GLY A 162 11.08 -10.75 8.23
C GLY A 162 9.71 -10.41 8.83
N ILE A 163 8.61 -11.00 8.36
CA ILE A 163 7.27 -10.80 8.94
C ILE A 163 7.18 -11.45 10.33
N ASP A 164 6.62 -10.72 11.29
CA ASP A 164 6.54 -11.18 12.69
C ASP A 164 5.42 -12.21 12.89
N ASP A 165 4.30 -12.06 12.17
CA ASP A 165 3.23 -13.06 12.14
C ASP A 165 3.75 -14.36 11.51
N THR A 166 3.87 -15.39 12.34
CA THR A 166 4.46 -16.68 11.94
C THR A 166 3.58 -17.43 10.95
N ALA A 167 2.25 -17.37 11.09
CA ALA A 167 1.34 -18.05 10.18
C ALA A 167 1.38 -17.40 8.78
N LEU A 168 1.31 -16.06 8.74
CA LEU A 168 1.43 -15.31 7.50
C LEU A 168 2.80 -15.54 6.84
N ARG A 169 3.89 -15.44 7.61
CA ARG A 169 5.26 -15.69 7.13
C ARG A 169 5.39 -17.06 6.48
N ASP A 170 4.95 -18.11 7.17
CA ASP A 170 5.10 -19.48 6.68
C ASP A 170 4.29 -19.72 5.41
N CYS A 171 3.07 -19.17 5.34
CA CYS A 171 2.25 -19.18 4.13
C CYS A 171 2.96 -18.48 2.96
N LEU A 172 3.45 -17.27 3.16
CA LEU A 172 4.13 -16.50 2.10
C LEU A 172 5.43 -17.15 1.63
N LEU A 173 6.22 -17.72 2.55
CA LEU A 173 7.45 -18.45 2.20
C LEU A 173 7.18 -19.78 1.48
N LYS A 174 6.02 -20.40 1.72
CA LYS A 174 5.59 -21.59 0.98
C LYS A 174 5.18 -21.23 -0.45
N GLU A 175 4.40 -20.16 -0.61
CA GLU A 175 4.02 -19.63 -1.93
C GLU A 175 5.24 -19.19 -2.74
N PHE A 176 6.18 -18.48 -2.10
CA PHE A 176 7.45 -18.09 -2.73
C PHE A 176 8.19 -19.31 -3.30
N ARG A 177 8.35 -20.38 -2.52
CA ARG A 177 9.02 -21.61 -2.96
C ARG A 177 8.31 -22.23 -4.15
N LYS A 178 6.98 -22.31 -4.09
CA LYS A 178 6.16 -22.81 -5.20
C LYS A 178 6.39 -22.00 -6.48
N TRP A 179 6.37 -20.67 -6.40
CA TRP A 179 6.64 -19.81 -7.56
C TRP A 179 8.03 -20.04 -8.15
N GLN A 180 9.04 -20.30 -7.31
CA GLN A 180 10.39 -20.63 -7.80
C GLN A 180 10.42 -21.99 -8.50
N GLU A 181 9.73 -23.00 -7.97
CA GLU A 181 9.63 -24.35 -8.56
C GLU A 181 8.89 -24.31 -9.90
N ASP A 182 7.83 -23.50 -9.99
CA ASP A 182 7.00 -23.33 -11.19
C ASP A 182 7.67 -22.39 -12.23
N GLY A 183 8.83 -21.81 -11.93
CA GLY A 183 9.52 -20.87 -12.82
C GLY A 183 8.81 -19.53 -12.99
N GLU A 184 7.92 -19.18 -12.06
CA GLU A 184 7.13 -17.96 -12.11
C GLU A 184 7.89 -16.74 -11.56
N SER A 185 7.46 -15.55 -11.98
CA SER A 185 8.02 -14.30 -11.47
C SER A 185 7.72 -14.11 -9.97
N CYS A 186 8.77 -13.82 -9.20
CA CYS A 186 8.70 -13.53 -7.77
C CYS A 186 8.92 -12.03 -7.55
N THR A 187 7.85 -11.24 -7.65
CA THR A 187 7.88 -9.78 -7.47
C THR A 187 7.35 -9.39 -6.10
N LEU A 188 7.78 -8.22 -5.61
CA LEU A 188 7.30 -7.69 -4.33
C LEU A 188 5.80 -7.42 -4.38
N GLU A 189 5.30 -6.85 -5.48
CA GLU A 189 3.87 -6.62 -5.70
C GLU A 189 3.06 -7.90 -5.54
N ARG A 190 3.43 -8.98 -6.24
CA ARG A 190 2.72 -10.25 -6.19
C ARG A 190 2.71 -10.86 -4.78
N MET A 191 3.81 -10.74 -4.05
CA MET A 191 3.89 -11.21 -2.68
C MET A 191 2.94 -10.44 -1.74
N LEU A 192 2.84 -9.13 -1.93
CA LEU A 192 1.95 -8.28 -1.14
C LEU A 192 0.48 -8.52 -1.46
N GLU A 193 0.15 -8.73 -2.72
CA GLU A 193 -1.17 -9.19 -3.13
C GLU A 193 -1.55 -10.48 -2.40
N ARG A 194 -0.61 -11.43 -2.29
CA ARG A 194 -0.84 -12.67 -1.55
C ARG A 194 -1.01 -12.41 -0.05
N ALA A 195 -0.21 -11.53 0.53
CA ALA A 195 -0.30 -11.19 1.95
C ALA A 195 -1.66 -10.55 2.30
N ASN A 196 -2.12 -9.59 1.50
CA ASN A 196 -3.43 -8.95 1.71
C ASN A 196 -4.60 -9.94 1.60
N ASN A 197 -4.56 -10.85 0.61
CA ASN A 197 -5.57 -11.90 0.46
C ASN A 197 -5.64 -12.87 1.65
N LEU A 198 -4.52 -13.07 2.38
CA LEU A 198 -4.46 -13.98 3.53
C LEU A 198 -4.93 -13.31 4.83
N LEU A 199 -4.91 -11.98 4.88
CA LEU A 199 -5.26 -11.21 6.07
C LEU A 199 -6.72 -10.76 6.10
N ASP A 200 -7.51 -11.06 5.06
CA ASP A 200 -8.89 -10.54 4.89
C ASP A 200 -8.97 -9.01 5.16
N LEU A 201 -7.93 -8.27 4.72
CA LEU A 201 -7.88 -6.80 4.84
C LEU A 201 -8.71 -6.13 3.74
#